data_AF-U9SUQ7-F1
#
_entry.id   AF-U9SUQ7-F1
#
_cell.length_a   1.000
_cell.length_b   1.000
_cell.length_c   1.000
_cell.angle_alpha   90.00
_cell.angle_beta   90.00
_cell.angle_gamma   90.00
#
_symmetry.space_group_name_H-M   'P 1'
#
loop_
_entity.id
_entity.type
_entity.pdbx_description
1 polymer ?
#
loop_
_entity_poly.entity_id
_entity_poly.type
_entity_poly.pdbx_seq_one_letter_code
_entity_poly.pdbx_strand_id
1 'polypeptide(L)'
;MAVGEFIILLSIIWISDFKHGVPKTFCYVQALAFQYAVYVQIVTALCFAFHIYQLLVHFKQGTSQKLQQFYMIFIAIIPVVVVIIATVVTIKVDAIGPLAINCDIKRPVWARLIGYSGFNLLLTFPGVYFSGRAAFQVFRHLDQFKSKISNGTDSNDSTRAMTGNRNNTNDTSPHEIQIHVDSNHEITNSEATTTSGTRTTITAHRRPRSQSRANQIKAYNMTKAAAIRMVLFACGFALINVLASFQTVSMILKEGLFGEVHNEGIGGNDLAGAFMGSMLFLVFGLPRNMKRCFSRENSDLS
;
A
#
# COMPACT_ATOMS: atom_id res chain seq x y z
N MET A 1 -11.14 3.05 8.31
CA MET A 1 -10.64 3.54 9.61
C MET A 1 -11.79 3.99 10.51
N ALA A 2 -12.64 4.93 10.08
CA ALA A 2 -13.77 5.43 10.89
C ALA A 2 -14.70 4.34 11.47
N VAL A 3 -15.00 3.27 10.71
CA VAL A 3 -15.89 2.20 11.20
C VAL A 3 -15.27 1.40 12.36
N GLY A 4 -13.96 1.11 12.31
CA GLY A 4 -13.27 0.37 13.36
C GLY A 4 -13.14 1.17 14.66
N GLU A 5 -12.82 2.45 14.55
CA GLU A 5 -12.74 3.38 15.68
C GLU A 5 -14.11 3.56 16.34
N PHE A 6 -15.17 3.67 15.54
CA PHE A 6 -16.54 3.74 16.05
C PHE A 6 -16.92 2.49 16.86
N ILE A 7 -16.50 1.30 16.43
CA ILE A 7 -16.76 0.05 17.16
C ILE A 7 -16.02 0.03 18.51
N ILE A 8 -14.77 0.48 18.54
CA ILE A 8 -14.00 0.58 19.79
C ILE A 8 -14.66 1.59 20.75
N LEU A 9 -15.11 2.73 20.23
CA LEU A 9 -15.84 3.72 21.04
C LEU A 9 -17.16 3.16 21.58
N LEU A 10 -17.89 2.37 20.78
CA LEU A 10 -19.09 1.66 21.24
C LEU A 10 -18.78 0.64 22.34
N SER A 11 -17.65 -0.06 22.28
CA SER A 11 -17.20 -0.98 23.34
C SER A 11 -16.92 -0.24 24.66
N ILE A 12 -16.34 0.96 24.59
CA ILE A 12 -15.99 1.76 25.78
C ILE A 12 -17.24 2.21 26.55
N ILE A 13 -18.34 2.51 25.85
CA ILE A 13 -19.59 2.98 26.49
C ILE A 13 -20.17 1.93 27.45
N TRP A 14 -19.95 0.63 27.20
CA TRP A 14 -20.53 -0.46 27.99
C TRP A 14 -19.54 -1.16 28.92
N ILE A 15 -18.32 -0.63 29.07
CA ILE A 15 -17.25 -1.29 29.82
C ILE A 15 -17.60 -1.55 31.31
N SER A 16 -18.53 -0.77 31.88
CA SER A 16 -18.96 -0.89 33.27
C SER A 16 -19.92 -2.06 33.54
N ASP A 17 -20.67 -2.56 32.54
CA ASP A 17 -21.80 -3.50 32.74
C ASP A 17 -21.68 -4.84 32.01
N PHE A 18 -20.51 -5.16 31.44
CA PHE A 18 -20.29 -6.39 30.66
C PHE A 18 -20.59 -7.69 31.42
N LYS A 19 -20.50 -7.67 32.76
CA LYS A 19 -20.61 -8.89 33.58
C LYS A 19 -22.06 -9.34 33.82
N HIS A 20 -23.04 -8.43 33.82
CA HIS A 20 -24.41 -8.75 34.26
C HIS A 20 -25.56 -8.21 33.40
N GLY A 21 -25.33 -7.36 32.39
CA GLY A 21 -26.44 -6.61 31.78
C GLY A 21 -26.46 -6.39 30.27
N VAL A 22 -25.50 -6.91 29.49
CA VAL A 22 -25.44 -6.55 28.06
C VAL A 22 -26.64 -7.13 27.30
N PRO A 23 -27.48 -6.29 26.67
CA PRO A 23 -28.60 -6.78 25.89
C PRO A 23 -28.08 -7.59 24.69
N LYS A 24 -28.66 -8.78 24.47
CA LYS A 24 -28.24 -9.68 23.39
C LYS A 24 -28.17 -8.96 22.04
N THR A 25 -29.14 -8.09 21.75
CA THR A 25 -29.21 -7.30 20.51
C THR A 25 -27.98 -6.41 20.30
N PHE A 26 -27.49 -5.75 21.35
CA PHE A 26 -26.26 -4.94 21.26
C PHE A 26 -25.06 -5.82 20.92
N CYS A 27 -24.97 -6.99 21.56
CA CYS A 27 -23.90 -7.95 21.32
C CYS A 27 -23.87 -8.44 19.86
N TYR A 28 -25.05 -8.74 19.29
CA TYR A 28 -25.20 -9.08 17.88
C TYR A 28 -24.75 -7.94 16.97
N VAL A 29 -25.23 -6.71 17.21
CA VAL A 29 -24.87 -5.54 16.38
C VAL A 29 -23.37 -5.24 16.44
N GLN A 30 -22.76 -5.31 17.61
CA GLN A 30 -21.33 -5.08 17.79
C GLN A 30 -20.48 -6.13 17.05
N ALA A 31 -20.82 -7.42 17.21
CA ALA A 31 -20.13 -8.51 16.52
C ALA A 31 -20.24 -8.37 14.99
N LEU A 32 -21.43 -8.03 14.49
CA LEU A 32 -21.68 -7.81 13.06
C LEU A 32 -20.94 -6.59 12.50
N ALA A 33 -20.92 -5.49 13.25
CA ALA A 33 -20.18 -4.30 12.86
C ALA A 33 -18.68 -4.59 12.78
N PHE A 34 -18.13 -5.31 13.75
CA PHE A 34 -16.73 -5.74 13.74
C PHE A 34 -16.41 -6.62 12.53
N GLN A 35 -17.23 -7.63 12.29
CA GLN A 35 -17.08 -8.51 11.15
C GLN A 35 -17.15 -7.76 9.81
N TYR A 36 -18.10 -6.83 9.66
CA TYR A 36 -18.19 -5.96 8.49
C TYR A 36 -16.93 -5.12 8.30
N ALA A 37 -16.43 -4.47 9.35
CA ALA A 37 -15.23 -3.63 9.29
C ALA A 37 -14.00 -4.43 8.81
N VAL A 38 -13.84 -5.64 9.34
CA VAL A 38 -12.76 -6.55 8.94
C VAL A 38 -12.88 -6.95 7.46
N TYR A 39 -14.09 -7.28 6.99
CA TYR A 39 -14.31 -7.62 5.58
C TYR A 39 -14.06 -6.46 4.62
N VAL A 40 -14.52 -5.25 4.97
CA VAL A 40 -14.23 -4.05 4.18
C VAL A 40 -12.73 -3.80 4.12
N GLN A 41 -12.01 -3.98 5.23
CA GLN A 41 -10.56 -3.79 5.28
C GLN A 41 -9.81 -4.76 4.36
N ILE A 42 -10.10 -6.07 4.43
CA ILE A 42 -9.42 -7.07 3.61
C ILE A 42 -9.73 -6.91 2.11
N VAL A 43 -10.98 -6.62 1.76
CA VAL A 43 -11.40 -6.40 0.36
C VAL A 43 -10.76 -5.13 -0.20
N THR A 44 -10.71 -4.06 0.58
CA THR A 44 -10.02 -2.81 0.18
C THR A 44 -8.53 -3.04 0.00
N ALA A 45 -7.88 -3.77 0.90
CA ALA A 45 -6.46 -4.12 0.79
C ALA A 45 -6.17 -4.95 -0.47
N LEU A 46 -7.03 -5.92 -0.80
CA LEU A 46 -6.90 -6.71 -2.02
C LEU A 46 -7.07 -5.86 -3.28
N CYS A 47 -8.09 -4.99 -3.31
CA CYS A 47 -8.33 -4.10 -4.44
C CYS A 47 -7.15 -3.14 -4.65
N PHE A 48 -6.57 -2.61 -3.57
CA PHE A 48 -5.39 -1.78 -3.63
C PHE A 48 -4.16 -2.54 -4.14
N ALA A 49 -3.92 -3.76 -3.65
CA ALA A 49 -2.83 -4.61 -4.13
C ALA A 49 -2.99 -4.91 -5.63
N PHE A 50 -4.20 -5.21 -6.09
CA PHE A 50 -4.49 -5.48 -7.50
C PHE A 50 -4.33 -4.23 -8.36
N HIS A 51 -4.80 -3.07 -7.90
CA HIS A 51 -4.64 -1.80 -8.60
C HIS A 51 -3.16 -1.47 -8.84
N ILE A 52 -2.34 -1.66 -7.81
CA ILE A 52 -0.90 -1.37 -7.88
C ILE A 52 -0.19 -2.38 -8.77
N TYR A 53 -0.59 -3.65 -8.69
CA TYR A 53 -0.14 -4.67 -9.63
C TYR A 53 -0.44 -4.27 -11.08
N GLN A 54 -1.66 -3.81 -11.39
CA GLN A 54 -2.01 -3.35 -12.74
C GLN A 54 -1.17 -2.15 -13.20
N LEU A 55 -0.97 -1.16 -12.32
CA LEU A 55 -0.16 0.02 -12.63
C LEU A 55 1.30 -0.34 -12.92
N LEU A 56 1.91 -1.20 -12.11
CA LEU A 56 3.33 -1.53 -12.20
C LEU A 56 3.66 -2.60 -13.25
N VAL A 57 2.78 -3.59 -13.42
CA VAL A 57 3.04 -4.73 -14.30
C VAL A 57 2.59 -4.45 -15.72
N HIS A 58 1.39 -3.92 -15.89
CA HIS A 58 0.80 -3.74 -17.22
C HIS A 58 1.06 -2.37 -17.83
N PHE A 59 1.71 -1.44 -17.10
CA PHE A 59 2.01 -0.07 -17.57
C PHE A 59 0.82 0.57 -18.31
N LYS A 60 -0.41 0.28 -17.86
CA LYS A 60 -1.61 0.69 -18.59
C LYS A 60 -1.76 2.19 -18.43
N GLN A 61 -1.43 2.93 -19.48
CA GLN A 61 -1.52 4.38 -19.56
C GLN A 61 -3.01 4.75 -19.55
N GLY A 62 -3.53 5.10 -18.38
CA GLY A 62 -4.93 5.42 -18.15
C GLY A 62 -5.68 4.30 -17.44
N THR A 63 -5.88 4.47 -16.15
CA THR A 63 -6.94 3.77 -15.41
C THR A 63 -8.27 4.14 -16.03
N SER A 64 -8.85 3.23 -16.81
CA SER A 64 -10.21 3.40 -17.34
C SER A 64 -11.16 3.67 -16.18
N GLN A 65 -11.86 4.81 -16.20
CA GLN A 65 -12.81 5.23 -15.17
C GLN A 65 -13.85 4.13 -14.85
N LYS A 66 -14.23 3.33 -15.86
CA LYS A 66 -15.13 2.18 -15.71
C LYS A 66 -14.56 1.10 -14.78
N LEU A 67 -13.26 0.86 -14.82
CA LEU A 67 -12.62 -0.15 -13.97
C LEU A 67 -12.55 0.31 -12.51
N GLN A 68 -12.30 1.61 -12.28
CA GLN A 68 -12.33 2.18 -10.93
C GLN A 68 -13.74 2.12 -10.31
N GLN A 69 -14.77 2.43 -11.09
CA GLN A 69 -16.17 2.28 -10.64
C GLN A 69 -16.49 0.82 -10.30
N PHE A 70 -16.04 -0.12 -11.12
CA PHE A 70 -16.23 -1.55 -10.85
C PHE A 70 -15.58 -1.98 -9.52
N TYR A 71 -14.36 -1.54 -9.22
CA TYR A 71 -13.73 -1.84 -7.92
C TYR A 71 -14.50 -1.23 -6.75
N MET A 72 -14.96 0.02 -6.86
CA MET A 72 -15.73 0.66 -5.79
C MET A 72 -17.03 -0.10 -5.50
N ILE A 73 -17.72 -0.58 -6.54
CA ILE A 73 -18.91 -1.41 -6.41
C ILE A 73 -18.56 -2.74 -5.74
N PHE A 74 -17.47 -3.39 -6.15
CA PHE A 74 -17.03 -4.66 -5.58
C PHE A 74 -16.66 -4.54 -4.09
N ILE A 75 -15.98 -3.46 -3.71
CA ILE A 75 -15.63 -3.12 -2.32
C ILE A 75 -16.89 -2.93 -1.46
N ALA A 76 -17.97 -2.41 -2.02
CA ALA A 76 -19.22 -2.22 -1.28
C ALA A 76 -20.05 -3.52 -1.20
N ILE A 77 -20.20 -4.25 -2.31
CA ILE A 77 -21.12 -5.39 -2.39
C ILE A 77 -20.57 -6.63 -1.68
N ILE A 78 -19.30 -6.98 -1.87
CA ILE A 78 -18.76 -8.24 -1.31
C ILE A 78 -18.82 -8.28 0.21
N PRO A 79 -18.36 -7.26 0.96
CA PRO A 79 -18.46 -7.29 2.41
C PRO A 79 -19.90 -7.46 2.88
N VAL A 80 -20.87 -6.82 2.23
CA VAL A 80 -22.29 -6.97 2.59
C VAL A 80 -22.77 -8.41 2.38
N VAL A 81 -22.48 -9.02 1.23
CA VAL A 81 -22.88 -10.41 0.94
C VAL A 81 -22.25 -11.40 1.94
N VAL A 82 -20.95 -11.25 2.20
CA VAL A 82 -20.23 -12.15 3.12
C VAL A 82 -20.72 -11.97 4.56
N VAL A 83 -21.00 -10.73 5.00
CA VAL A 83 -21.63 -10.48 6.31
C VAL A 83 -22.99 -11.15 6.41
N ILE A 84 -23.86 -11.02 5.40
CA ILE A 84 -25.19 -11.64 5.42
C ILE A 84 -25.06 -13.15 5.59
N ILE A 85 -24.20 -13.81 4.81
CA ILE A 85 -23.96 -15.25 4.90
C ILE A 85 -23.46 -15.62 6.31
N ALA A 86 -22.45 -14.91 6.81
CA ALA A 86 -21.92 -15.16 8.14
C ALA A 86 -22.96 -14.94 9.24
N THR A 87 -23.79 -13.91 9.13
CA THR A 87 -24.88 -13.59 10.06
C THR A 87 -25.90 -14.70 10.14
N VAL A 88 -26.31 -15.24 8.99
CA VAL A 88 -27.28 -16.34 8.93
C VAL A 88 -26.72 -17.58 9.64
N VAL A 89 -25.44 -17.89 9.43
CA VAL A 89 -24.76 -19.02 10.08
C VAL A 89 -24.62 -18.78 11.59
N THR A 90 -24.22 -17.59 12.02
CA THR A 90 -24.00 -17.31 13.46
C THR A 90 -25.29 -17.28 14.26
N ILE A 91 -26.38 -16.74 13.71
CA ILE A 91 -27.70 -16.74 14.35
C ILE A 91 -28.23 -18.17 14.48
N LYS A 92 -28.09 -19.00 13.44
CA LYS A 92 -28.58 -20.38 13.46
C LYS A 92 -27.92 -21.25 14.52
N VAL A 93 -26.70 -20.93 14.90
CA VAL A 93 -25.89 -21.70 15.84
C VAL A 93 -25.86 -21.06 17.23
N ASP A 94 -26.54 -19.92 17.44
CA ASP A 94 -26.51 -19.10 18.66
C ASP A 94 -25.08 -18.85 19.16
N ALA A 95 -24.21 -18.50 18.21
CA ALA A 95 -22.77 -18.58 18.42
C ALA A 95 -22.14 -17.33 19.05
N ILE A 96 -22.91 -16.25 19.21
CA ILE A 96 -22.43 -14.94 19.64
C ILE A 96 -22.59 -14.81 21.16
N GLY A 97 -21.50 -14.41 21.83
CA GLY A 97 -21.50 -14.16 23.27
C GLY A 97 -20.51 -13.09 23.68
N PRO A 98 -20.62 -12.57 24.92
CA PRO A 98 -19.66 -11.63 25.47
C PRO A 98 -18.31 -12.32 25.71
N LEU A 99 -17.23 -11.69 25.25
CA LEU A 99 -15.85 -12.13 25.40
C LEU A 99 -15.03 -10.99 26.02
N ALA A 100 -14.88 -11.02 27.35
CA ALA A 100 -14.15 -10.07 28.19
C ALA A 100 -14.55 -8.59 28.01
N ILE A 101 -14.16 -7.98 26.89
CA ILE A 101 -14.35 -6.55 26.56
C ILE A 101 -15.19 -6.32 25.29
N ASN A 102 -15.44 -7.36 24.49
CA ASN A 102 -16.14 -7.25 23.20
C ASN A 102 -17.11 -8.44 23.01
N CYS A 103 -18.12 -8.26 22.17
CA CYS A 103 -18.96 -9.35 21.73
C CYS A 103 -18.37 -10.03 20.48
N ASP A 104 -18.15 -11.35 20.56
CA ASP A 104 -17.53 -12.15 19.49
C ASP A 104 -18.16 -13.56 19.42
N ILE A 105 -17.85 -14.30 18.35
CA ILE A 105 -18.30 -15.67 18.14
C ILE A 105 -17.53 -16.60 19.11
N LYS A 106 -18.22 -17.13 20.11
CA LYS A 106 -17.64 -17.95 21.18
C LYS A 106 -17.74 -19.45 20.91
N ARG A 107 -18.91 -19.94 20.48
CA ARG A 107 -19.19 -21.39 20.33
C ARG A 107 -20.11 -21.62 19.15
N PRO A 108 -19.80 -22.52 18.21
CA PRO A 108 -18.60 -23.34 18.07
C PRO A 108 -17.47 -22.61 17.32
N VAL A 109 -16.23 -23.05 17.52
CA VAL A 109 -15.03 -22.41 16.91
C VAL A 109 -15.07 -22.43 15.39
N TRP A 110 -15.71 -23.45 14.78
CA TRP A 110 -15.84 -23.50 13.33
C TRP A 110 -16.66 -22.35 12.74
N ALA A 111 -17.62 -21.79 13.47
CA ALA A 111 -18.40 -20.64 12.99
C ALA A 111 -17.50 -19.40 12.84
N ARG A 112 -16.51 -19.24 13.73
CA ARG A 112 -15.47 -18.20 13.64
C ARG A 112 -14.53 -18.44 12.46
N LEU A 113 -14.22 -19.71 12.15
CA LEU A 113 -13.40 -20.07 10.98
C LEU A 113 -14.13 -19.75 9.67
N ILE A 114 -15.41 -20.09 9.53
CA ILE A 114 -16.22 -19.74 8.35
C ILE A 114 -16.43 -18.22 8.25
N GLY A 115 -16.49 -17.54 9.39
CA GLY A 115 -16.63 -16.10 9.49
C GLY A 115 -15.36 -15.34 9.05
N TYR A 116 -14.96 -14.36 9.85
CA TYR A 116 -13.93 -13.43 9.44
C TYR A 116 -12.53 -14.07 9.39
N SER A 117 -12.25 -15.11 10.19
CA SER A 117 -10.91 -15.70 10.30
C SER A 117 -10.50 -16.45 9.02
N GLY A 118 -11.31 -17.41 8.57
CA GLY A 118 -10.98 -18.20 7.38
C GLY A 118 -11.10 -17.40 6.09
N PHE A 119 -12.05 -16.48 5.99
CA PHE A 119 -12.16 -15.61 4.80
C PHE A 119 -10.96 -14.64 4.70
N ASN A 120 -10.50 -14.08 5.82
CA ASN A 120 -9.26 -13.28 5.85
C ASN A 120 -8.05 -14.11 5.43
N LEU A 121 -7.94 -15.35 5.92
CA LEU A 121 -6.87 -16.25 5.50
C LEU A 121 -6.91 -16.51 4.00
N LEU A 122 -8.09 -16.83 3.46
CA LEU A 122 -8.30 -17.13 2.05
C LEU A 122 -7.92 -15.95 1.15
N LEU A 123 -8.34 -14.73 1.50
CA LEU A 123 -8.02 -13.52 0.74
C LEU A 123 -6.59 -13.01 0.95
N THR A 124 -5.91 -13.44 2.00
CA THR A 124 -4.51 -13.07 2.23
C THR A 124 -3.60 -13.69 1.16
N PHE A 125 -3.84 -14.93 0.73
CA PHE A 125 -3.03 -15.58 -0.31
C PHE A 125 -2.98 -14.78 -1.64
N PRO A 126 -4.11 -14.41 -2.28
CA PRO A 126 -4.08 -13.61 -3.50
C PRO A 126 -3.51 -12.21 -3.25
N GLY A 127 -3.79 -11.59 -2.09
CA GLY A 127 -3.24 -10.29 -1.73
C GLY A 127 -1.71 -10.29 -1.67
N VAL A 128 -1.14 -11.28 -0.98
CA VAL A 128 0.32 -11.48 -0.90
C VAL A 128 0.91 -11.77 -2.27
N TYR A 129 0.26 -12.60 -3.08
CA TYR A 129 0.72 -12.93 -4.42
C TYR A 129 0.84 -11.68 -5.30
N PHE A 130 -0.22 -10.87 -5.39
CA PHE A 130 -0.20 -9.65 -6.21
C PHE A 130 0.80 -8.62 -5.67
N SER A 131 0.85 -8.44 -4.35
CA SER A 131 1.80 -7.53 -3.74
C SER A 131 3.25 -7.97 -3.96
N GLY A 132 3.54 -9.26 -3.84
CA GLY A 132 4.88 -9.82 -4.05
C GLY A 132 5.34 -9.68 -5.49
N ARG A 133 4.46 -9.93 -6.46
CA ARG A 133 4.73 -9.70 -7.89
C ARG A 133 5.00 -8.24 -8.20
N ALA A 134 4.18 -7.34 -7.67
CA ALA A 134 4.35 -5.90 -7.83
C ALA A 134 5.69 -5.42 -7.24
N ALA A 135 6.03 -5.90 -6.03
CA ALA A 135 7.31 -5.65 -5.39
C ALA A 135 8.50 -6.10 -6.25
N PHE A 136 8.45 -7.35 -6.71
CA PHE A 136 9.49 -7.95 -7.53
C PHE A 136 9.75 -7.14 -8.81
N GLN A 137 8.69 -6.70 -9.48
CA GLN A 137 8.83 -5.90 -10.69
C GLN A 137 9.45 -4.52 -10.42
N VAL A 138 9.09 -3.88 -9.31
CA VAL A 138 9.73 -2.62 -8.90
C VAL A 138 11.22 -2.85 -8.64
N PHE A 139 11.58 -3.85 -7.83
CA PHE A 139 13.00 -4.14 -7.55
C PHE A 139 13.80 -4.42 -8.82
N ARG A 140 13.23 -5.19 -9.76
CA ARG A 140 13.86 -5.46 -11.05
C ARG A 140 14.13 -4.18 -11.85
N HIS A 141 13.18 -3.26 -11.91
CA HIS A 141 13.39 -1.97 -12.59
C HIS A 141 14.45 -1.11 -11.87
N LEU A 142 14.46 -1.11 -10.54
CA LEU A 142 15.45 -0.37 -9.75
C LEU A 142 16.88 -0.88 -10.04
N ASP A 143 17.08 -2.20 -10.12
CA ASP A 143 18.39 -2.77 -10.42
C ASP A 143 18.88 -2.43 -11.83
N GLN A 144 17.98 -2.41 -12.82
CA GLN A 144 18.28 -1.96 -14.19
C GLN A 144 18.67 -0.48 -14.25
N PHE A 145 18.10 0.38 -13.42
CA PHE A 145 18.50 1.79 -13.35
C PHE A 145 19.84 1.98 -12.65
N LYS A 146 20.08 1.23 -11.58
CA LYS A 146 21.35 1.29 -10.84
C LYS A 146 22.54 0.91 -11.74
N SER A 147 22.42 -0.14 -12.54
CA SER A 147 23.48 -0.56 -13.47
C SER A 147 23.77 0.50 -14.54
N LYS A 148 22.73 1.14 -15.10
CA LYS A 148 22.89 2.24 -16.07
C LYS A 148 23.57 3.47 -15.49
N ILE A 149 23.28 3.83 -14.24
CA ILE A 149 23.93 4.98 -13.58
C ILE A 149 25.39 4.67 -13.26
N SER A 150 25.69 3.47 -12.78
CA SER A 150 27.06 3.04 -12.45
C SER A 150 27.95 3.07 -13.70
N ASN A 151 27.51 2.45 -14.80
CA ASN A 151 28.32 2.37 -16.03
C ASN A 151 28.52 3.73 -16.71
N GLY A 152 27.62 4.70 -16.51
CA GLY A 152 27.73 6.05 -17.08
C GLY A 152 28.57 7.03 -16.26
N THR A 153 29.22 6.60 -15.18
CA THR A 153 30.08 7.47 -14.34
C THR A 153 31.56 7.26 -14.64
N ASP A 154 31.96 6.09 -15.14
CA ASP A 154 33.37 5.76 -15.41
C ASP A 154 33.89 6.23 -16.79
N SER A 155 33.01 6.76 -17.66
CA SER A 155 33.40 7.16 -19.03
C SER A 155 33.90 8.60 -19.17
N ASN A 156 34.04 9.37 -18.07
CA ASN A 156 34.45 10.78 -18.13
C ASN A 156 35.91 11.05 -17.70
N ASP A 157 36.73 10.03 -17.47
CA ASP A 157 38.12 10.21 -17.02
C ASP A 157 39.19 9.79 -18.06
N SER A 158 38.86 9.81 -19.36
CA SER A 158 39.83 9.50 -20.43
C SER A 158 39.90 10.51 -21.57
N THR A 159 39.36 11.72 -21.42
CA THR A 159 39.61 12.84 -22.36
C THR A 159 40.54 13.90 -21.74
N ARG A 160 41.58 13.46 -21.04
CA ARG A 160 42.73 14.29 -20.67
C ARG A 160 44.05 13.58 -20.99
N ALA A 161 44.16 13.08 -22.21
CA ALA A 161 45.44 12.81 -22.85
C ALA A 161 45.37 13.31 -24.30
N MET A 162 46.39 14.05 -24.71
CA MET A 162 46.61 14.66 -26.03
C MET A 162 45.87 15.96 -26.36
N THR A 163 46.16 17.04 -25.63
CA THR A 163 46.53 18.30 -26.31
C THR A 163 47.99 18.19 -26.73
N GLY A 164 48.20 17.40 -27.79
CA GLY A 164 49.40 17.44 -28.62
C GLY A 164 49.30 18.65 -29.53
N ASN A 165 50.20 19.59 -29.30
CA ASN A 165 50.57 20.69 -30.17
C ASN A 165 50.56 20.29 -31.66
N ARG A 166 49.72 20.91 -32.50
CA ARG A 166 49.93 20.90 -33.96
C ARG A 166 49.37 22.15 -34.62
N ASN A 167 50.29 22.94 -35.15
CA ASN A 167 50.11 24.15 -35.94
C ASN A 167 49.31 23.93 -37.23
N ASN A 168 48.65 25.01 -37.66
CA ASN A 168 48.34 25.44 -39.03
C ASN A 168 48.01 24.37 -40.08
N THR A 169 46.81 24.44 -40.65
CA THR A 169 46.62 24.95 -42.03
C THR A 169 45.15 25.14 -42.35
N ASN A 170 44.87 26.20 -43.09
CA ASN A 170 43.60 26.52 -43.73
C ASN A 170 43.17 25.35 -44.62
N ASP A 171 41.92 24.91 -44.54
CA ASP A 171 41.17 24.67 -45.77
C ASP A 171 39.65 24.64 -45.58
N THR A 172 38.99 24.95 -46.68
CA THR A 172 37.61 25.41 -46.83
C THR A 172 36.72 24.25 -47.28
N SER A 173 35.54 24.03 -46.67
CA SER A 173 34.29 23.55 -47.32
C SER A 173 33.28 23.01 -46.29
N PRO A 174 31.96 23.29 -46.41
CA PRO A 174 30.94 22.79 -45.51
C PRO A 174 30.31 21.49 -46.05
N HIS A 175 30.41 20.40 -45.28
CA HIS A 175 29.49 19.26 -45.41
C HIS A 175 28.71 19.08 -44.11
N GLU A 176 27.42 19.39 -44.21
CA GLU A 176 26.39 19.25 -43.19
C GLU A 176 26.08 17.76 -42.97
N ILE A 177 26.39 17.25 -41.77
CA ILE A 177 25.94 15.93 -41.31
C ILE A 177 24.68 16.14 -40.48
N GLN A 178 23.52 15.81 -41.06
CA GLN A 178 22.24 15.78 -40.34
C GLN A 178 22.15 14.51 -39.48
N ILE A 179 22.15 14.68 -38.16
CA ILE A 179 21.76 13.64 -37.22
C ILE A 179 20.27 13.78 -36.95
N HIS A 180 19.47 12.91 -37.56
CA HIS A 180 18.05 12.77 -37.29
C HIS A 180 17.87 12.14 -35.90
N VAL A 181 17.39 12.94 -34.94
CA VAL A 181 16.98 12.45 -33.62
C VAL A 181 15.46 12.58 -33.53
N ASP A 182 14.77 11.45 -33.70
CA ASP A 182 13.34 11.34 -33.45
C ASP A 182 13.05 11.63 -31.97
N SER A 183 12.66 12.86 -31.68
CA SER A 183 12.00 13.22 -30.43
C SER A 183 10.50 13.14 -30.65
N ASN A 184 9.90 12.02 -30.23
CA ASN A 184 8.47 11.95 -29.98
C ASN A 184 8.13 12.89 -28.80
N HIS A 185 7.85 14.14 -29.13
CA HIS A 185 7.15 15.06 -28.25
C HIS A 185 5.70 15.14 -28.72
N GLU A 186 4.82 14.56 -27.93
CA GLU A 186 3.38 14.74 -28.05
C GLU A 186 3.09 16.23 -27.80
N ILE A 187 2.62 16.93 -28.85
CA ILE A 187 2.19 18.33 -28.81
C ILE A 187 0.70 18.31 -28.46
N THR A 188 0.38 18.80 -27.27
CA THR A 188 -0.99 19.19 -26.92
C THR A 188 -1.34 20.46 -27.71
N ASN A 189 -2.44 20.37 -28.45
CA ASN A 189 -3.01 21.35 -29.39
C ASN A 189 -2.78 22.84 -29.07
N SER A 190 -2.33 23.59 -30.08
CA SER A 190 -2.45 25.05 -30.17
C SER A 190 -3.62 25.43 -31.08
N GLU A 191 -4.44 26.34 -30.59
CA GLU A 191 -5.41 27.14 -31.34
C GLU A 191 -4.64 28.18 -32.19
N ALA A 192 -5.00 28.29 -33.46
CA ALA A 192 -4.30 29.11 -34.44
C ALA A 192 -4.84 30.55 -34.44
N THR A 193 -3.96 31.54 -34.43
CA THR A 193 -4.25 32.87 -34.99
C THR A 193 -2.98 33.44 -35.62
N THR A 194 -3.08 33.70 -36.93
CA THR A 194 -2.01 34.18 -37.81
C THR A 194 -1.86 35.69 -37.68
N THR A 195 -0.67 36.20 -37.39
CA THR A 195 -0.28 37.57 -37.79
C THR A 195 1.21 37.67 -38.07
N SER A 196 1.49 38.41 -39.14
CA SER A 196 2.73 38.60 -39.87
C SER A 196 3.91 39.13 -39.04
N GLY A 197 5.11 38.62 -39.35
CA GLY A 197 6.33 39.44 -39.41
C GLY A 197 7.01 39.83 -38.10
N THR A 198 7.52 38.85 -37.33
CA THR A 198 8.58 39.14 -36.32
C THR A 198 9.59 38.01 -36.31
N ARG A 199 10.87 38.35 -36.53
CA ARG A 199 12.02 37.44 -36.44
C ARG A 199 12.18 37.01 -34.98
N THR A 200 11.60 35.87 -34.61
CA THR A 200 11.78 35.25 -33.29
C THR A 200 13.17 34.63 -33.20
N THR A 201 14.08 35.31 -32.51
CA THR A 201 15.34 34.73 -32.05
C THR A 201 15.01 33.66 -31.00
N ILE A 202 15.01 32.39 -31.40
CA ILE A 202 14.83 31.25 -30.49
C ILE A 202 16.14 31.09 -29.69
N THR A 203 16.21 31.72 -28.53
CA THR A 203 17.22 31.41 -27.52
C THR A 203 16.89 30.03 -26.94
N ALA A 204 17.48 28.99 -27.54
CA ALA A 204 17.46 27.64 -26.98
C ALA A 204 18.25 27.64 -25.66
N HIS A 205 17.54 27.89 -24.56
CA HIS A 205 18.09 27.72 -23.22
C HIS A 205 18.38 26.24 -22.99
N ARG A 206 19.63 25.85 -23.26
CA ARG A 206 20.19 24.53 -22.98
C ARG A 206 20.16 24.32 -21.47
N ARG A 207 19.06 23.74 -20.96
CA ARG A 207 18.90 23.41 -19.55
C ARG A 207 20.11 22.56 -19.12
N PRO A 208 20.85 22.93 -18.07
CA PRO A 208 22.05 22.21 -17.68
C PRO A 208 21.68 20.77 -17.34
N ARG A 209 22.21 19.84 -18.15
CA ARG A 209 21.95 18.39 -18.11
C ARG A 209 22.25 17.78 -16.73
N SER A 210 23.08 18.45 -15.92
CA SER A 210 23.43 18.06 -14.55
C SER A 210 22.27 18.21 -13.55
N GLN A 211 21.45 19.26 -13.66
CA GLN A 211 20.36 19.52 -12.72
C GLN A 211 19.19 18.56 -12.91
N SER A 212 18.99 18.06 -14.15
CA SER A 212 18.03 17.00 -14.47
C SER A 212 18.40 15.67 -13.79
N ARG A 213 19.70 15.29 -13.81
CA ARG A 213 20.18 14.03 -13.23
C ARG A 213 20.03 14.00 -11.71
N ALA A 214 20.35 15.09 -11.01
CA ALA A 214 20.15 15.20 -9.55
C ALA A 214 18.67 15.11 -9.15
N ASN A 215 17.78 15.74 -9.91
CA ASN A 215 16.34 15.66 -9.68
C ASN A 215 15.78 14.25 -9.96
N GLN A 216 16.28 13.56 -10.99
CA GLN A 216 15.94 12.15 -11.26
C GLN A 216 16.39 11.22 -10.13
N ILE A 217 17.61 11.40 -9.60
CA ILE A 217 18.11 10.61 -8.46
C ILE A 217 17.26 10.85 -7.20
N LYS A 218 16.84 12.11 -6.95
CA LYS A 218 15.96 12.44 -5.82
C LYS A 218 14.56 11.81 -5.96
N ALA A 219 13.94 11.93 -7.13
CA ALA A 219 12.64 11.31 -7.42
C ALA A 219 12.70 9.78 -7.31
N TYR A 220 13.79 9.18 -7.77
CA TYR A 220 14.08 7.75 -7.64
C TYR A 220 14.16 7.31 -6.18
N ASN A 221 14.92 8.02 -5.34
CA ASN A 221 15.05 7.70 -3.92
C ASN A 221 13.71 7.80 -3.18
N MET A 222 12.85 8.77 -3.55
CA MET A 222 11.49 8.87 -2.99
C MET A 222 10.60 7.70 -3.41
N THR A 223 10.63 7.34 -4.70
CA THR A 223 9.83 6.23 -5.24
C THR A 223 10.25 4.89 -4.65
N LYS A 224 11.56 4.66 -4.53
CA LYS A 224 12.12 3.46 -3.89
C LYS A 224 11.69 3.36 -2.42
N ALA A 225 11.78 4.46 -1.67
CA ALA A 225 11.36 4.48 -0.27
C ALA A 225 9.85 4.21 -0.12
N ALA A 226 9.02 4.79 -0.99
CA ALA A 226 7.58 4.54 -1.01
C ALA A 226 7.24 3.09 -1.33
N ALA A 227 7.89 2.51 -2.35
CA ALA A 227 7.70 1.12 -2.73
C ALA A 227 8.09 0.17 -1.60
N ILE A 228 9.24 0.38 -0.94
CA ILE A 228 9.67 -0.45 0.19
C ILE A 228 8.64 -0.40 1.33
N ARG A 229 8.13 0.78 1.67
CA ARG A 229 7.09 0.93 2.71
C ARG A 229 5.82 0.19 2.34
N MET A 230 5.42 0.24 1.08
CA MET A 230 4.24 -0.46 0.59
C MET A 230 4.40 -1.98 0.66
N VAL A 231 5.58 -2.51 0.33
CA VAL A 231 5.88 -3.95 0.42
C VAL A 231 5.93 -4.41 1.87
N LEU A 232 6.57 -3.64 2.75
CA LEU A 232 6.59 -3.93 4.19
C LEU A 232 5.18 -3.90 4.79
N PHE A 233 4.33 -2.97 4.37
CA PHE A 233 2.92 -2.93 4.77
C PHE A 233 2.19 -4.20 4.38
N ALA A 234 2.29 -4.62 3.12
CA ALA A 234 1.62 -5.81 2.63
C ALA A 234 2.13 -7.10 3.30
N CYS A 235 3.45 -7.20 3.51
CA CYS A 235 4.05 -8.32 4.23
C CYS A 235 3.60 -8.36 5.70
N GLY A 236 3.63 -7.21 6.39
CA GLY A 236 3.15 -7.09 7.77
C GLY A 236 1.66 -7.44 7.89
N PHE A 237 0.83 -6.92 6.98
CA PHE A 237 -0.60 -7.23 6.92
C PHE A 237 -0.84 -8.74 6.72
N ALA A 238 -0.09 -9.37 5.83
CA ALA A 238 -0.18 -10.81 5.61
C ALA A 238 0.23 -11.61 6.85
N LEU A 239 1.33 -11.24 7.50
CA LEU A 239 1.78 -11.89 8.74
C LEU A 239 0.74 -11.76 9.85
N ILE A 240 0.12 -10.58 10.01
CA ILE A 240 -0.96 -10.37 10.99
C ILE A 240 -2.13 -11.29 10.71
N ASN A 241 -2.57 -11.40 9.44
CA ASN A 241 -3.68 -12.28 9.08
C ASN A 241 -3.34 -13.77 9.27
N VAL A 242 -2.11 -14.19 8.94
CA VAL A 242 -1.64 -15.56 9.18
C VAL A 242 -1.59 -15.85 10.68
N LEU A 243 -1.08 -14.93 11.51
CA LEU A 243 -1.03 -15.10 12.96
C LEU A 243 -2.43 -15.18 13.58
N ALA A 244 -3.35 -14.30 13.17
CA ALA A 244 -4.74 -14.34 13.62
C ALA A 244 -5.44 -15.66 13.25
N SER A 245 -5.17 -16.15 12.04
CA SER A 245 -5.72 -17.42 11.56
C SER A 245 -5.08 -18.60 12.28
N PHE A 246 -3.76 -18.56 12.50
CA PHE A 246 -3.02 -19.60 13.20
C PHE A 246 -3.53 -19.79 14.63
N GLN A 247 -3.87 -18.70 15.33
CA GLN A 247 -4.49 -18.82 16.65
C GLN A 247 -5.83 -19.58 16.58
N THR A 248 -6.68 -19.23 15.60
CA THR A 248 -7.98 -19.91 15.41
C THR A 248 -7.78 -21.40 15.11
N VAL A 249 -6.85 -21.73 14.21
CA VAL A 249 -6.51 -23.12 13.86
C VAL A 249 -5.92 -23.86 15.06
N SER A 250 -5.04 -23.22 15.83
CA SER A 250 -4.46 -23.81 17.04
C SER A 250 -5.52 -24.12 18.10
N MET A 251 -6.53 -23.28 18.25
CA MET A 251 -7.68 -23.57 19.13
C MET A 251 -8.48 -24.77 18.64
N ILE A 252 -8.77 -24.85 17.33
CA ILE A 252 -9.47 -26.00 16.74
C ILE A 252 -8.66 -27.31 16.93
N LEU A 253 -7.34 -27.25 16.79
CA LEU A 253 -6.47 -28.42 16.98
C LEU A 253 -6.41 -28.89 18.44
N LYS A 254 -6.52 -27.98 19.41
CA LYS A 254 -6.46 -28.31 20.84
C LYS A 254 -7.80 -28.76 21.41
N GLU A 255 -8.88 -28.04 21.09
CA GLU A 255 -10.19 -28.23 21.71
C GLU A 255 -11.17 -29.01 20.81
N GLY A 256 -10.77 -29.28 19.55
CA GLY A 256 -11.63 -29.88 18.54
C GLY A 256 -12.55 -28.88 17.85
N LEU A 257 -13.21 -29.32 16.77
CA LEU A 257 -14.07 -28.47 15.94
C LEU A 257 -15.30 -27.92 16.69
N PHE A 258 -15.78 -28.67 17.68
CA PHE A 258 -16.93 -28.34 18.52
C PHE A 258 -16.52 -27.89 19.94
N GLY A 259 -15.22 -27.65 20.16
CA GLY A 259 -14.69 -27.20 21.43
C GLY A 259 -15.26 -25.85 21.87
N GLU A 260 -15.23 -25.62 23.17
CA GLU A 260 -15.70 -24.38 23.77
C GLU A 260 -14.52 -23.48 24.14
N VAL A 261 -14.47 -22.29 23.56
CA VAL A 261 -13.37 -21.34 23.83
C VAL A 261 -13.42 -20.89 25.30
N HIS A 262 -12.40 -21.27 26.07
CA HIS A 262 -12.09 -20.74 27.40
C HIS A 262 -10.82 -19.89 27.32
N ASN A 263 -10.94 -18.70 26.75
CA ASN A 263 -9.88 -17.71 26.83
C ASN A 263 -10.22 -16.67 27.89
N GLU A 264 -9.51 -16.72 29.01
CA GLU A 264 -9.48 -15.62 30.00
C GLU A 264 -8.37 -14.60 29.68
N GLY A 265 -7.68 -14.74 28.54
CA GLY A 265 -6.57 -13.88 28.12
C GLY A 265 -6.88 -12.96 26.94
N ILE A 266 -5.91 -12.09 26.64
CA ILE A 266 -5.92 -11.18 25.47
C ILE A 266 -6.15 -12.01 24.20
N GLY A 267 -7.21 -11.71 23.45
CA GLY A 267 -7.51 -12.38 22.20
C GLY A 267 -6.45 -12.02 21.16
N GLY A 268 -6.08 -12.92 20.25
CA GLY A 268 -5.14 -12.56 19.19
C GLY A 268 -5.76 -11.61 18.16
N ASN A 269 -7.08 -11.41 18.19
CA ASN A 269 -7.71 -10.28 17.50
C ASN A 269 -7.22 -8.94 18.08
N ASP A 270 -7.11 -8.83 19.40
CA ASP A 270 -6.64 -7.61 20.08
C ASP A 270 -5.16 -7.37 19.76
N LEU A 271 -4.37 -8.45 19.78
CA LEU A 271 -2.97 -8.43 19.37
C LEU A 271 -2.85 -8.00 17.89
N ALA A 272 -3.65 -8.58 16.99
CA ALA A 272 -3.67 -8.24 15.58
C ALA A 272 -4.05 -6.78 15.34
N GLY A 273 -5.03 -6.25 16.09
CA GLY A 273 -5.41 -4.84 16.06
C GLY A 273 -4.25 -3.93 16.49
N ALA A 274 -3.57 -4.25 17.59
CA ALA A 274 -2.41 -3.50 18.06
C ALA A 274 -1.24 -3.53 17.05
N PHE A 275 -0.94 -4.69 16.48
CA PHE A 275 0.07 -4.83 15.43
C PHE A 275 -0.31 -4.09 14.15
N MET A 276 -1.59 -4.08 13.77
CA MET A 276 -2.07 -3.34 12.62
C MET A 276 -1.88 -1.84 12.79
N GLY A 277 -2.21 -1.30 13.98
CA GLY A 277 -1.95 0.11 14.32
C GLY A 277 -0.46 0.46 14.27
N SER A 278 0.38 -0.39 14.85
CA SER A 278 1.85 -0.23 14.80
C SER A 278 2.38 -0.28 13.36
N MET A 279 1.91 -1.20 12.53
CA MET A 279 2.30 -1.30 11.11
C MET A 279 1.87 -0.07 10.30
N LEU A 280 0.64 0.42 10.50
CA LEU A 280 0.19 1.67 9.88
C LEU A 280 1.07 2.85 10.28
N PHE A 281 1.41 2.94 11.56
CA PHE A 281 2.29 3.96 12.09
C PHE A 281 3.70 3.89 11.48
N LEU A 282 4.27 2.70 11.30
CA LEU A 282 5.58 2.52 10.65
C LEU A 282 5.56 2.87 9.16
N VAL A 283 4.47 2.54 8.46
CA VAL A 283 4.36 2.68 7.00
C VAL A 283 4.09 4.12 6.61
N PHE A 284 3.12 4.76 7.26
CA PHE A 284 2.83 6.17 7.02
C PHE A 284 3.86 7.07 7.71
N GLY A 285 4.47 6.59 8.81
CA GLY A 285 5.54 7.25 9.54
C GLY A 285 5.07 8.52 10.22
N LEU A 286 5.67 8.86 11.37
CA LEU A 286 5.47 10.20 11.93
C LEU A 286 5.80 11.24 10.85
N PRO A 287 4.98 12.29 10.70
CA PRO A 287 5.30 13.42 9.86
C PRO A 287 6.75 13.85 10.11
N ARG A 288 7.53 14.14 9.06
CA ARG A 288 8.93 14.59 9.20
C ARG A 288 9.10 15.75 10.19
N ASN A 289 8.03 16.49 10.46
CA ASN A 289 7.96 17.56 11.44
C ASN A 289 8.08 17.07 12.89
N MET A 290 7.57 15.88 13.25
CA MET A 290 7.73 15.35 14.62
C MET A 290 9.15 14.87 14.92
N LYS A 291 9.94 14.47 13.91
CA LYS A 291 11.39 14.23 14.11
C LYS A 291 12.12 15.48 14.59
N ARG A 292 11.67 16.68 14.22
CA ARG A 292 12.25 17.93 14.73
C ARG A 292 11.85 18.21 16.18
N CYS A 293 10.65 17.80 16.61
CA CYS A 293 10.26 17.91 18.03
C CYS A 293 11.14 17.01 18.91
N PHE A 294 11.32 15.74 18.55
CA PHE A 294 12.16 14.82 19.34
C PHE A 294 13.66 15.15 19.27
N SER A 295 14.16 15.72 18.18
CA SER A 295 15.57 16.17 18.13
C SER A 295 15.81 17.46 18.92
N ARG A 296 14.80 18.31 19.15
CA ARG A 296 14.98 19.57 19.87
C ARG A 296 15.10 19.35 21.38
N GLU A 297 14.42 18.33 21.90
CA GLU A 297 14.45 17.99 23.33
C GLU A 297 15.84 17.49 23.80
N ASN A 298 16.64 16.90 22.90
CA ASN A 298 18.02 16.53 23.21
C ASN A 298 19.03 17.69 23.09
N SER A 299 18.60 18.88 22.67
CA SER A 299 19.50 20.05 22.51
C SER A 299 19.51 20.96 23.75
N ASP A 300 18.52 20.84 24.63
CA ASP A 300 18.35 21.70 25.81
C ASP A 300 18.84 21.03 27.12
N LEU A 301 19.43 19.84 27.02
CA LEU A 301 19.98 19.08 28.16
C LEU A 301 21.53 19.03 28.20
N SER A 302 22.19 19.91 27.44
CA SER A 302 23.66 20.05 27.39
C SER A 302 24.09 21.48 27.57
#